data_AF-A0A8T5UHX9-F1
#
_entry.id   AF-A0A8T5UHX9-F1
#
_cell.length_a   1.000
_cell.length_b   1.000
_cell.length_c   1.000
_cell.angle_alpha   90.00
_cell.angle_beta   90.00
_cell.angle_gamma   90.00
#
_symmetry.space_group_name_H-M   'P 1'
#
loop_
_entity.id
_entity.type
_entity.pdbx_description
1 polymer ?
#
loop_
_entity_poly.entity_id
_entity_poly.type
_entity_poly.pdbx_seq_one_letter_code
_entity_poly.pdbx_strand_id
1 'polypeptide(L)'
;MIVESKRRRTLALKEELLSCKYELCIERIRYYTQACKKHDKEPEVIKRALALAHTLKHMSIFIRNGELLVGNETSKNLGEKINLDLLRYQNNFNKKSTFKKFERRKLQPFYINEEEIEELLEIAPFWDGKALIADRINTRLVNEGLIASEGTISSLAPNISIHIGTTEGHVSAGYAKLLKLGYRGIVKEAEVYQSKLNKSHPDYKEKYEFYEAVKIYYQAAIAFSKRFALLAMEESKISVSESRKQELQHTSKMMDN
;
A
#
# COMPACT_ATOMS: atom_id res chain seq x y z
N MET A 1 32.77 20.97 8.92
CA MET A 1 31.45 21.27 9.55
C MET A 1 30.24 20.86 8.72
N ILE A 2 29.95 21.41 7.52
CA ILE A 2 28.71 21.07 6.77
C ILE A 2 28.68 19.61 6.26
N VAL A 3 29.79 19.11 5.72
CA VAL A 3 29.89 17.71 5.22
C VAL A 3 29.73 16.69 6.36
N GLU A 4 30.26 17.03 7.54
CA GLU A 4 30.23 16.20 8.74
C GLU A 4 28.82 16.13 9.36
N SER A 5 28.09 17.25 9.31
CA SER A 5 26.66 17.34 9.67
C SER A 5 25.77 16.47 8.76
N LYS A 6 25.94 16.53 7.43
CA LYS A 6 25.17 15.71 6.48
C LYS A 6 25.45 14.21 6.65
N ARG A 7 26.70 13.85 6.95
CA ARG A 7 27.10 12.47 7.24
C ARG A 7 26.44 11.97 8.54
N ARG A 8 26.36 12.80 9.58
CA ARG A 8 25.71 12.45 10.86
C ARG A 8 24.22 12.14 10.70
N ARG A 9 23.45 12.98 9.98
CA ARG A 9 22.01 12.72 9.73
C ARG A 9 21.78 11.39 9.03
N THR A 10 22.53 11.15 7.96
CA THR A 10 22.37 9.95 7.12
C THR A 10 22.72 8.70 7.92
N LEU A 11 23.76 8.74 8.75
CA LEU A 11 24.13 7.65 9.64
C LEU A 11 23.06 7.40 10.69
N ALA A 12 22.51 8.43 11.32
CA ALA A 12 21.45 8.28 12.31
C ALA A 12 20.19 7.61 11.72
N LEU A 13 19.71 8.07 10.56
CA LEU A 13 18.57 7.46 9.87
C LEU A 13 18.83 6.01 9.46
N LYS A 14 20.07 5.71 9.03
CA LYS A 14 20.49 4.34 8.70
C LYS A 14 20.52 3.45 9.94
N GLU A 15 21.11 3.93 11.04
CA GLU A 15 21.18 3.20 12.31
C GLU A 15 19.79 2.92 12.87
N GLU A 16 18.90 3.91 12.83
CA GLU A 16 17.50 3.75 13.22
C GLU A 16 16.82 2.63 12.42
N LEU A 17 16.91 2.67 11.08
CA LEU A 17 16.32 1.66 10.20
C LEU A 17 16.90 0.26 10.45
N LEU A 18 18.23 0.15 10.59
CA LEU A 18 18.91 -1.12 10.84
C LEU A 18 18.63 -1.69 12.24
N SER A 19 18.24 -0.84 13.19
CA SER A 19 17.86 -1.26 14.54
C SER A 19 16.40 -1.74 14.65
N CYS A 20 15.58 -1.43 13.65
CA CYS A 20 14.17 -1.82 13.65
C CYS A 20 13.98 -3.33 13.47
N LYS A 21 12.94 -3.86 14.12
CA LYS A 21 12.45 -5.21 13.87
C LYS A 21 11.59 -5.19 12.60
N TYR A 22 11.62 -6.28 11.83
CA TYR A 22 10.67 -6.46 10.73
C TYR A 22 9.28 -6.74 11.32
N GLU A 23 8.33 -5.84 11.10
CA GLU A 23 6.99 -5.95 11.68
C GLU A 23 5.94 -6.21 10.59
N LEU A 24 4.83 -6.84 10.96
CA LEU A 24 3.63 -6.86 10.13
C LEU A 24 2.72 -5.71 10.53
N CYS A 25 2.14 -5.03 9.55
CA CYS A 25 1.17 -3.97 9.74
C CYS A 25 -0.17 -4.35 9.15
N ILE A 26 -1.22 -4.26 9.96
CA ILE A 26 -2.57 -4.62 9.57
C ILE A 26 -3.40 -3.44 9.06
N GLU A 27 -2.91 -2.21 9.16
CA GLU A 27 -3.69 -1.01 8.81
C GLU A 27 -4.22 -1.04 7.38
N ARG A 28 -3.39 -1.49 6.42
CA ARG A 28 -3.85 -1.61 5.03
C ARG A 28 -5.05 -2.55 4.97
N ILE A 29 -4.93 -3.79 5.43
CA ILE A 29 -6.02 -4.75 5.30
C ILE A 29 -7.24 -4.39 6.15
N ARG A 30 -7.05 -3.78 7.34
CA ARG A 30 -8.11 -3.24 8.19
C ARG A 30 -8.97 -2.25 7.41
N TYR A 31 -8.38 -1.16 6.93
CA TYR A 31 -9.12 -0.11 6.24
C TYR A 31 -9.63 -0.59 4.87
N TYR A 32 -8.84 -1.38 4.16
CA TYR A 32 -9.25 -1.93 2.88
C TYR A 32 -10.50 -2.82 3.03
N THR A 33 -10.53 -3.68 4.05
CA THR A 33 -11.70 -4.53 4.36
C THR A 33 -12.93 -3.70 4.71
N GLN A 34 -12.79 -2.66 5.54
CA GLN A 34 -13.90 -1.77 5.90
C GLN A 34 -14.53 -1.13 4.65
N ALA A 35 -13.70 -0.63 3.74
CA ALA A 35 -14.18 -0.04 2.49
C ALA A 35 -14.82 -1.07 1.57
N CYS A 36 -14.22 -2.26 1.40
CA CYS A 36 -14.82 -3.32 0.60
C CYS A 36 -16.19 -3.76 1.13
N LYS A 37 -16.35 -3.90 2.46
CA LYS A 37 -17.65 -4.20 3.08
C LYS A 37 -18.69 -3.11 2.79
N LYS A 38 -18.29 -1.84 2.81
CA LYS A 38 -19.18 -0.69 2.54
C LYS A 38 -19.58 -0.57 1.07
N HIS A 39 -18.70 -0.98 0.16
CA HIS A 39 -18.81 -0.78 -1.28
C HIS A 39 -18.93 -2.09 -2.07
N ASP A 40 -19.52 -3.12 -1.48
CA ASP A 40 -19.58 -4.47 -2.09
C ASP A 40 -20.34 -4.53 -3.43
N LYS A 41 -21.28 -3.59 -3.63
CA LYS A 41 -22.08 -3.47 -4.86
C LYS A 41 -21.40 -2.66 -5.98
N GLU A 42 -20.28 -2.01 -5.69
CA GLU A 42 -19.56 -1.21 -6.69
C GLU A 42 -18.78 -2.11 -7.66
N PRO A 43 -18.54 -1.66 -8.90
CA PRO A 43 -17.61 -2.32 -9.82
C PRO A 43 -16.24 -2.52 -9.17
N GLU A 44 -15.57 -3.63 -9.46
CA GLU A 44 -14.31 -4.01 -8.80
C GLU A 44 -13.24 -2.90 -8.88
N VAL A 45 -13.11 -2.23 -10.04
CA VAL A 45 -12.15 -1.13 -10.24
C VAL A 45 -12.44 0.08 -9.32
N ILE A 46 -13.72 0.41 -9.13
CA ILE A 46 -14.16 1.49 -8.24
C ILE A 46 -13.97 1.09 -6.78
N LYS A 47 -14.38 -0.14 -6.42
CA LYS A 47 -14.23 -0.68 -5.06
C LYS A 47 -12.76 -0.66 -4.61
N ARG A 48 -11.82 -1.05 -5.49
CA ARG A 48 -10.37 -0.99 -5.22
C ARG A 48 -9.86 0.45 -5.04
N ALA A 49 -10.35 1.39 -5.85
CA ALA A 49 -10.00 2.80 -5.73
C ALA A 49 -10.50 3.41 -4.42
N LEU A 50 -11.76 3.14 -4.05
CA LEU A 50 -12.36 3.55 -2.79
C LEU A 50 -11.65 2.92 -1.58
N ALA A 51 -11.26 1.65 -1.70
CA ALA A 51 -10.54 0.97 -0.63
C ALA A 51 -9.14 1.55 -0.40
N LEU A 52 -8.37 1.87 -1.45
CA LEU A 52 -7.12 2.60 -1.28
C LEU A 52 -7.37 4.00 -0.69
N ALA A 53 -8.37 4.72 -1.19
CA ALA A 53 -8.70 6.05 -0.68
C ALA A 53 -9.02 6.03 0.81
N HIS A 54 -9.78 5.02 1.27
CA HIS A 54 -10.08 4.82 2.68
C HIS A 54 -8.82 4.45 3.47
N THR A 55 -7.95 3.59 2.95
CA THR A 55 -6.65 3.28 3.60
C THR A 55 -5.80 4.53 3.76
N LEU A 56 -5.54 5.28 2.68
CA LEU A 56 -4.71 6.49 2.72
C LEU A 56 -5.30 7.60 3.58
N LYS A 57 -6.62 7.62 3.75
CA LYS A 57 -7.29 8.58 4.63
C LYS A 57 -7.05 8.27 6.12
N HIS A 58 -6.96 7.01 6.51
CA HIS A 58 -6.99 6.60 7.92
C HIS A 58 -5.69 5.99 8.43
N MET A 59 -4.83 5.43 7.57
CA MET A 59 -3.56 4.84 7.98
C MET A 59 -2.69 5.84 8.73
N SER A 60 -1.93 5.37 9.71
CA SER A 60 -1.01 6.19 10.48
C SER A 60 0.03 6.84 9.57
N ILE A 61 0.40 8.07 9.87
CA ILE A 61 1.50 8.79 9.24
C ILE A 61 2.45 9.31 10.30
N PHE A 62 3.74 9.37 9.99
CA PHE A 62 4.76 9.90 10.89
C PHE A 62 5.92 10.52 10.09
N ILE A 63 6.66 11.43 10.71
CA ILE A 63 7.90 12.00 10.18
C ILE A 63 9.01 11.66 11.16
N ARG A 64 10.02 10.91 10.71
CA ARG A 64 11.16 10.54 11.57
C ARG A 64 12.10 11.72 11.76
N ASN A 65 12.81 11.70 12.88
CA ASN A 65 13.75 12.77 13.19
C ASN A 65 14.87 12.85 12.13
N GLY A 66 15.03 14.02 11.51
CA GLY A 66 16.02 14.24 10.46
C GLY A 66 15.60 13.83 9.06
N GLU A 67 14.38 13.31 8.84
CA GLU A 67 13.86 13.09 7.49
C GLU A 67 13.67 14.39 6.72
N LEU A 68 14.08 14.38 5.44
CA LEU A 68 13.80 15.43 4.47
C LEU A 68 12.78 14.99 3.41
N LEU A 69 12.82 13.72 3.03
CA LEU A 69 11.81 13.07 2.20
C LEU A 69 10.92 12.28 3.15
N VAL A 70 9.64 12.61 3.18
CA VAL A 70 8.66 12.03 4.12
C VAL A 70 7.67 11.15 3.39
N GLY A 71 7.13 10.17 4.10
CA GLY A 71 6.19 9.21 3.56
C GLY A 71 6.39 7.84 4.20
N ASN A 72 5.29 7.15 4.53
CA ASN A 72 5.31 5.80 5.05
C ASN A 72 4.18 4.97 4.44
N GLU A 73 4.44 3.67 4.27
CA GLU A 73 3.45 2.72 3.74
C GLU A 73 2.77 1.89 4.84
N THR A 74 3.32 1.89 6.05
CA THR A 74 2.79 1.21 7.23
C THR A 74 2.93 2.09 8.45
N SER A 75 2.24 1.74 9.55
CA SER A 75 2.46 2.37 10.86
C SER A 75 3.81 2.06 11.51
N LYS A 76 4.62 1.20 10.88
CA LYS A 76 5.92 0.73 11.39
C LYS A 76 7.05 1.24 10.48
N ASN A 77 8.22 1.52 11.06
CA ASN A 77 9.36 2.02 10.29
C ASN A 77 9.90 0.96 9.31
N LEU A 78 9.97 -0.30 9.75
CA LEU A 78 10.33 -1.46 8.94
C LEU A 78 9.16 -2.47 8.94
N GLY A 79 8.04 -2.06 8.36
CA GLY A 79 6.81 -2.85 8.32
C GLY A 79 6.47 -3.43 6.95
N GLU A 80 5.86 -4.61 6.95
CA GLU A 80 5.24 -5.22 5.76
C GLU A 80 3.70 -5.19 5.88
N LYS A 81 3.03 -4.87 4.78
CA LYS A 81 1.57 -4.81 4.72
C LYS A 81 1.01 -6.21 4.53
N ILE A 82 -0.12 -6.49 5.18
CA ILE A 82 -0.90 -7.69 4.89
C ILE A 82 -1.89 -7.41 3.75
N ASN A 83 -1.95 -8.31 2.76
CA ASN A 83 -2.74 -8.15 1.54
C ASN A 83 -3.64 -9.37 1.27
N LEU A 84 -4.60 -9.63 2.17
CA LEU A 84 -5.49 -10.82 2.07
C LEU A 84 -6.40 -10.80 0.84
N ASP A 85 -6.65 -9.63 0.26
CA ASP A 85 -7.38 -9.45 -1.00
C ASP A 85 -6.62 -10.00 -2.23
N LEU A 86 -5.29 -10.09 -2.13
CA LEU A 86 -4.44 -10.57 -3.22
C LEU A 86 -3.94 -11.97 -2.94
N LEU A 87 -3.40 -12.20 -1.75
CA LEU A 87 -2.73 -13.44 -1.38
C LEU A 87 -3.34 -14.03 -0.12
N ARG A 88 -3.84 -15.26 -0.25
CA ARG A 88 -4.05 -16.15 0.89
C ARG A 88 -2.85 -17.07 0.94
N TYR A 89 -1.88 -16.75 1.79
CA TYR A 89 -0.81 -17.70 2.08
C TYR A 89 -1.48 -18.93 2.68
N GLN A 90 -1.34 -20.11 2.06
CA GLN A 90 -1.94 -21.38 2.48
C GLN A 90 -2.10 -21.50 4.01
N ASN A 91 -3.31 -21.29 4.54
CA ASN A 91 -3.63 -21.35 5.98
C ASN A 91 -2.79 -20.43 6.91
N ASN A 92 -2.31 -19.29 6.42
CA ASN A 92 -1.50 -18.35 7.19
C ASN A 92 -2.28 -17.03 7.35
N PHE A 93 -2.26 -16.51 8.58
CA PHE A 93 -3.02 -15.37 9.12
C PHE A 93 -4.39 -15.69 9.76
N ASN A 94 -4.87 -16.93 9.73
CA ASN A 94 -6.10 -17.34 10.44
C ASN A 94 -5.84 -18.13 11.74
N LYS A 95 -4.58 -18.22 12.19
CA LYS A 95 -4.19 -18.91 13.44
C LYS A 95 -3.09 -18.14 14.16
N LYS A 96 -3.22 -17.95 15.47
CA LYS A 96 -2.17 -17.35 16.33
C LYS A 96 -0.81 -18.06 16.21
N SER A 97 -0.83 -19.39 16.06
CA SER A 97 0.40 -20.19 15.94
C SER A 97 1.21 -19.88 14.69
N THR A 98 0.60 -19.32 13.64
CA THR A 98 1.31 -18.87 12.44
C THR A 98 2.24 -17.70 12.75
N PHE A 99 1.81 -16.73 13.53
CA PHE A 99 2.64 -15.57 13.89
C PHE A 99 3.82 -15.96 14.77
N LYS A 100 3.63 -16.91 15.70
CA LYS A 100 4.74 -17.51 16.47
C LYS A 100 5.77 -18.20 15.59
N LYS A 101 5.35 -18.80 14.47
CA LYS A 101 6.28 -19.38 13.49
C LYS A 101 7.04 -18.29 12.73
N PHE A 102 6.40 -17.17 12.41
CA PHE A 102 7.06 -16.05 11.73
C PHE A 102 8.12 -15.39 12.59
N GLU A 103 7.85 -15.19 13.88
CA GLU A 103 8.80 -14.64 14.84
C GLU A 103 10.06 -15.51 14.97
N ARG A 104 9.91 -16.84 14.88
CA ARG A 104 11.00 -17.82 15.06
C ARG A 104 11.80 -18.11 13.77
N ARG A 105 11.49 -17.46 12.65
CA ARG A 105 12.22 -17.69 11.39
C ARG A 105 13.68 -17.27 11.54
N LYS A 106 14.60 -18.14 11.09
CA LYS A 106 16.04 -17.83 11.05
C LYS A 106 16.35 -16.68 10.07
N LEU A 107 15.62 -16.63 8.96
CA LEU A 107 15.73 -15.59 7.94
C LEU A 107 14.44 -14.77 7.96
N GLN A 108 14.58 -13.45 8.08
CA GLN A 108 13.48 -12.49 8.06
C GLN A 108 12.35 -12.85 9.05
N PRO A 109 12.63 -12.80 10.38
CA PRO A 109 11.58 -12.95 11.38
C PRO A 109 10.60 -11.78 11.31
N PHE A 110 9.30 -12.04 11.46
CA PHE A 110 8.30 -10.98 11.52
C PHE A 110 7.62 -10.93 12.87
N TYR A 111 7.45 -9.72 13.39
CA TYR A 111 6.79 -9.44 14.66
C TYR A 111 5.45 -8.74 14.43
N ILE A 112 4.48 -8.98 15.31
CA ILE A 112 3.16 -8.36 15.29
C ILE A 112 2.63 -8.35 16.73
N ASN A 113 1.89 -7.32 17.11
CA ASN A 113 1.33 -7.22 18.45
C ASN A 113 0.12 -8.16 18.62
N GLU A 114 -0.13 -8.64 19.83
CA GLU A 114 -1.23 -9.58 20.11
C GLU A 114 -2.60 -8.99 19.73
N GLU A 115 -2.84 -7.71 19.98
CA GLU A 115 -4.07 -7.01 19.59
C GLU A 115 -4.27 -6.99 18.07
N GLU A 116 -3.18 -6.76 17.31
CA GLU A 116 -3.23 -6.79 15.85
C GLU A 116 -3.43 -8.21 15.31
N ILE A 117 -2.93 -9.24 16.01
CA ILE A 117 -3.24 -10.64 15.68
C ILE A 117 -4.73 -10.89 15.84
N GLU A 118 -5.33 -10.52 16.97
CA GLU A 118 -6.76 -10.78 17.23
C GLU A 118 -7.65 -10.10 16.19
N GLU A 119 -7.40 -8.82 15.90
CA GLU A 119 -8.16 -8.10 14.88
C GLU A 119 -8.00 -8.75 13.50
N LEU A 120 -6.79 -9.20 13.15
CA LEU A 120 -6.55 -9.87 11.89
C LEU A 120 -7.28 -11.22 11.79
N LEU A 121 -7.41 -11.95 12.89
CA LEU A 121 -8.20 -13.19 12.95
C LEU A 121 -9.69 -12.92 12.73
N GLU A 122 -10.22 -11.77 13.15
CA GLU A 122 -11.59 -11.33 12.86
C GLU A 122 -11.77 -10.88 11.40
N ILE A 123 -10.73 -10.25 10.81
CA ILE A 123 -10.74 -9.78 9.42
C ILE A 123 -10.63 -10.96 8.44
N ALA A 124 -9.79 -11.96 8.74
CA ALA A 124 -9.43 -13.02 7.80
C ALA A 124 -10.63 -13.78 7.18
N PRO A 125 -11.68 -14.17 7.94
CA PRO A 125 -12.85 -14.85 7.38
C PRO A 125 -13.58 -14.06 6.29
N PHE A 126 -13.52 -12.73 6.30
CA PHE A 126 -14.12 -11.92 5.24
C PHE A 126 -13.47 -12.19 3.89
N TRP A 127 -12.17 -12.51 3.86
CA TRP A 127 -11.40 -12.71 2.62
C TRP A 127 -11.37 -14.15 2.13
N ASP A 128 -11.92 -15.10 2.88
CA ASP A 128 -12.04 -16.48 2.43
C ASP A 128 -12.90 -16.56 1.15
N GLY A 129 -12.33 -17.19 0.12
CA GLY A 129 -12.95 -17.33 -1.21
C GLY A 129 -12.90 -16.05 -2.07
N LYS A 130 -12.18 -15.00 -1.65
CA LYS A 130 -12.15 -13.70 -2.35
C LYS A 130 -10.76 -13.26 -2.81
N ALA A 131 -9.70 -13.93 -2.40
CA ALA A 131 -8.34 -13.55 -2.75
C ALA A 131 -8.04 -13.79 -4.23
N LEU A 132 -7.40 -12.83 -4.89
CA LEU A 132 -7.10 -12.91 -6.33
C LEU A 132 -6.26 -14.15 -6.69
N ILE A 133 -5.10 -14.32 -6.05
CA ILE A 133 -4.18 -15.39 -6.42
C ILE A 133 -4.71 -16.74 -5.94
N ALA A 134 -5.09 -16.83 -4.67
CA ALA A 134 -5.44 -18.11 -4.05
C ALA A 134 -6.78 -18.66 -4.55
N ASP A 135 -7.84 -17.84 -4.58
CA ASP A 135 -9.19 -18.33 -4.83
C ASP A 135 -9.62 -18.21 -6.30
N ARG A 136 -8.99 -17.33 -7.09
CA ARG A 136 -9.34 -17.13 -8.52
C ARG A 136 -8.31 -17.71 -9.46
N ILE A 137 -7.06 -17.24 -9.38
CA ILE A 137 -6.01 -17.64 -10.33
C ILE A 137 -5.64 -19.11 -10.12
N ASN A 138 -5.28 -19.52 -8.90
CA ASN A 138 -4.88 -20.90 -8.64
C ASN A 138 -6.00 -21.90 -8.95
N THR A 139 -7.25 -21.61 -8.57
CA THR A 139 -8.42 -22.43 -8.92
C THR A 139 -8.52 -22.64 -10.44
N ARG A 140 -8.34 -21.58 -11.23
CA ARG A 140 -8.35 -21.67 -12.69
C ARG A 140 -7.20 -22.52 -13.20
N LEU A 141 -5.99 -22.30 -12.71
CA LEU A 141 -4.79 -23.03 -13.16
C LEU A 141 -4.86 -24.52 -12.80
N VAL A 142 -5.47 -24.87 -11.65
CA VAL A 142 -5.76 -26.28 -11.29
C VAL A 142 -6.78 -26.88 -12.26
N ASN A 143 -7.88 -26.18 -12.55
CA ASN A 143 -8.92 -26.66 -13.47
C ASN A 143 -8.40 -26.85 -14.90
N GLU A 144 -7.41 -26.04 -15.32
CA GLU A 144 -6.72 -26.16 -16.61
C GLU A 144 -5.58 -27.20 -16.59
N GLY A 145 -5.32 -27.87 -15.46
CA GLY A 145 -4.30 -28.90 -15.31
C GLY A 145 -2.86 -28.37 -15.31
N LEU A 146 -2.67 -27.06 -15.13
CA LEU A 146 -1.36 -26.39 -15.17
C LEU A 146 -0.60 -26.49 -13.84
N ILE A 147 -1.31 -26.70 -12.73
CA ILE A 147 -0.72 -27.00 -11.42
C ILE A 147 -1.44 -28.15 -10.72
N ALA A 148 -0.71 -28.87 -9.85
CA ALA A 148 -1.20 -30.06 -9.18
C ALA A 148 -2.20 -29.78 -8.05
N SER A 149 -2.05 -28.66 -7.34
CA SER A 149 -2.96 -28.23 -6.27
C SER A 149 -2.75 -26.76 -5.94
N GLU A 150 -3.68 -26.18 -5.15
CA GLU A 150 -3.50 -24.83 -4.60
C GLU A 150 -2.18 -24.70 -3.82
N GLY A 151 -1.29 -23.84 -4.32
CA GLY A 151 -0.02 -23.47 -3.69
C GLY A 151 1.06 -24.56 -3.62
N THR A 152 0.90 -25.67 -4.34
CA THR A 152 2.02 -26.59 -4.62
C THR A 152 2.54 -26.27 -6.02
N ILE A 153 3.78 -25.77 -6.10
CA ILE A 153 4.44 -25.54 -7.39
C ILE A 153 4.58 -26.90 -8.07
N SER A 154 3.84 -27.13 -9.14
CA SER A 154 4.12 -28.26 -10.02
C SER A 154 5.53 -28.05 -10.57
N SER A 155 6.39 -29.06 -10.47
CA SER A 155 7.72 -29.09 -11.09
C SER A 155 7.69 -28.90 -12.61
N LEU A 156 6.50 -28.88 -13.22
CA LEU A 156 6.24 -28.69 -14.65
C LEU A 156 5.80 -27.27 -15.03
N ALA A 157 5.63 -26.33 -14.10
CA ALA A 157 5.29 -24.95 -14.43
C ALA A 157 6.58 -24.11 -14.60
N PRO A 158 7.03 -23.78 -15.84
CA PRO A 158 8.25 -23.00 -16.07
C PRO A 158 8.15 -21.54 -15.61
N ASN A 159 7.18 -21.16 -14.78
CA ASN A 159 7.08 -19.80 -14.25
C ASN A 159 6.71 -19.79 -12.77
N ILE A 160 7.76 -19.86 -11.95
CA ILE A 160 7.78 -19.44 -10.54
C ILE A 160 7.04 -18.10 -10.37
N SER A 161 7.13 -17.15 -11.32
CA SER A 161 6.51 -15.82 -11.18
C SER A 161 4.98 -15.81 -11.06
N ILE A 162 4.26 -16.73 -11.71
CA ILE A 162 2.78 -16.75 -11.70
C ILE A 162 2.23 -17.28 -10.36
N HIS A 163 2.98 -18.15 -9.69
CA HIS A 163 2.53 -18.84 -8.47
C HIS A 163 3.03 -18.21 -7.17
N ILE A 164 4.12 -17.42 -7.20
CA ILE A 164 4.70 -16.76 -6.02
C ILE A 164 4.97 -15.26 -6.20
N GLY A 165 4.61 -14.65 -7.34
CA GLY A 165 4.80 -13.23 -7.59
C GLY A 165 3.90 -12.38 -6.71
N THR A 166 4.45 -11.82 -5.64
CA THR A 166 3.77 -10.98 -4.66
C THR A 166 3.32 -9.65 -5.29
N THR A 167 2.18 -9.66 -5.99
CA THR A 167 1.41 -8.47 -6.43
C THR A 167 2.01 -7.68 -7.61
N GLU A 168 2.49 -8.39 -8.65
CA GLU A 168 2.79 -7.90 -10.02
C GLU A 168 3.64 -6.61 -10.16
N GLY A 169 4.58 -6.33 -9.24
CA GLY A 169 5.67 -5.40 -9.52
C GLY A 169 6.45 -5.73 -10.82
N HIS A 170 7.57 -5.06 -11.09
CA HIS A 170 8.33 -5.09 -12.37
C HIS A 170 7.79 -4.14 -13.46
N VAL A 171 7.40 -2.93 -13.05
CA VAL A 171 7.01 -1.84 -13.94
C VAL A 171 7.91 -0.63 -13.73
N SER A 172 8.34 0.01 -14.81
CA SER A 172 8.85 1.39 -14.74
C SER A 172 7.66 2.32 -14.92
N ALA A 173 7.16 2.88 -13.81
CA ALA A 173 6.01 3.77 -13.86
C ALA A 173 6.35 5.05 -14.63
N GLY A 174 5.32 5.71 -15.18
CA GLY A 174 5.45 6.95 -15.94
C GLY A 174 5.79 8.18 -15.10
N TYR A 175 6.85 8.15 -14.29
CA TYR A 175 7.25 9.24 -13.39
C TYR A 175 7.52 10.54 -14.14
N ALA A 176 8.04 10.49 -15.37
CA ALA A 176 8.24 11.69 -16.20
C ALA A 176 6.92 12.44 -16.46
N LYS A 177 5.85 11.70 -16.76
CA LYS A 177 4.51 12.28 -16.93
C LYS A 177 3.98 12.81 -15.60
N LEU A 178 4.15 12.05 -14.52
CA LEU A 178 3.73 12.47 -13.18
C LEU A 178 4.42 13.76 -12.73
N LEU A 179 5.74 13.88 -12.89
CA LEU A 179 6.50 15.07 -12.52
C LEU A 179 6.12 16.29 -13.39
N LYS A 180 5.79 16.08 -14.66
CA LYS A 180 5.38 17.15 -15.58
C LYS A 180 3.97 17.67 -15.28
N LEU A 181 3.02 16.78 -14.97
CA LEU A 181 1.60 17.12 -14.85
C LEU A 181 1.14 17.30 -13.39
N GLY A 182 1.82 16.67 -12.44
CA GLY A 182 1.35 16.48 -11.07
C GLY A 182 0.11 15.59 -10.99
N TYR A 183 -0.28 15.18 -9.78
CA TYR A 183 -1.50 14.38 -9.57
C TYR A 183 -2.76 15.08 -10.11
N ARG A 184 -2.86 16.41 -9.92
CA ARG A 184 -3.99 17.20 -10.45
C ARG A 184 -4.05 17.18 -11.98
N GLY A 185 -2.92 17.20 -12.66
CA GLY A 185 -2.88 17.10 -14.12
C GLY A 185 -3.35 15.73 -14.63
N ILE A 186 -3.01 14.64 -13.92
CA ILE A 186 -3.52 13.31 -14.25
C ILE A 186 -5.04 13.20 -14.05
N VAL A 187 -5.57 13.76 -12.95
CA VAL A 187 -7.03 13.86 -12.73
C VAL A 187 -7.70 14.59 -13.89
N LYS A 188 -7.17 15.75 -14.28
CA LYS A 188 -7.69 16.54 -15.40
C LYS A 188 -7.66 15.79 -16.72
N GLU A 189 -6.59 15.04 -17.01
CA GLU A 189 -6.56 14.19 -18.20
C GLU A 189 -7.63 13.10 -18.16
N ALA A 190 -7.81 12.43 -17.01
CA ALA A 190 -8.86 11.42 -16.86
C ALA A 190 -10.26 12.01 -17.11
N GLU A 191 -10.56 13.20 -16.60
CA GLU A 191 -11.80 13.93 -16.88
C GLU A 191 -11.99 14.22 -18.37
N VAL A 192 -10.94 14.71 -19.04
CA VAL A 192 -10.98 14.99 -20.49
C VAL A 192 -11.24 13.73 -21.30
N TYR A 193 -10.52 12.62 -21.03
CA TYR A 193 -10.74 11.37 -21.77
C TYR A 193 -12.12 10.77 -21.50
N GLN A 194 -12.56 10.81 -20.24
CA GLN A 194 -13.88 10.32 -19.86
C GLN A 194 -15.00 11.09 -20.56
N SER A 195 -14.90 12.43 -20.66
CA SER A 195 -15.90 13.28 -21.33
C SER A 195 -16.06 12.99 -22.83
N LYS A 196 -15.04 12.39 -23.46
CA LYS A 196 -15.00 12.06 -24.90
C LYS A 196 -15.50 10.65 -25.21
N LEU A 197 -15.91 9.87 -24.21
CA LEU A 197 -16.38 8.51 -24.42
C LEU A 197 -17.69 8.47 -25.19
N ASN A 198 -17.76 7.59 -26.20
CA ASN A 198 -18.98 7.32 -26.94
C ASN A 198 -19.87 6.36 -26.13
N LYS A 199 -21.05 6.84 -25.69
CA LYS A 199 -22.04 6.07 -24.92
C LYS A 199 -22.58 4.83 -25.63
N SER A 200 -22.54 4.81 -26.96
CA SER A 200 -23.01 3.66 -27.76
C SER A 200 -21.93 2.59 -27.96
N HIS A 201 -20.69 2.84 -27.54
CA HIS A 201 -19.61 1.86 -27.65
C HIS A 201 -19.79 0.74 -26.60
N PRO A 202 -19.59 -0.55 -26.94
CA PRO A 202 -19.76 -1.66 -25.99
C PRO A 202 -18.93 -1.49 -24.71
N ASP A 203 -17.65 -1.08 -24.84
CA ASP A 203 -16.76 -0.85 -23.68
C ASP A 203 -17.00 0.47 -22.92
N TYR A 204 -18.05 1.24 -23.24
CA TYR A 204 -18.27 2.56 -22.63
C TYR A 204 -18.22 2.49 -21.10
N LYS A 205 -18.94 1.51 -20.53
CA LYS A 205 -19.08 1.34 -19.09
C LYS A 205 -17.72 1.08 -18.42
N GLU A 206 -16.95 0.12 -18.93
CA GLU A 206 -15.65 -0.24 -18.38
C GLU A 206 -14.67 0.93 -18.43
N LYS A 207 -14.59 1.63 -19.58
CA LYS A 207 -13.71 2.81 -19.72
C LYS A 207 -14.14 3.95 -18.81
N TYR A 208 -15.44 4.17 -18.67
CA TYR A 208 -15.97 5.20 -17.77
C TYR A 208 -15.57 4.91 -16.32
N GLU A 209 -15.78 3.67 -15.86
CA GLU A 209 -15.43 3.21 -14.51
C GLU A 209 -13.92 3.26 -14.26
N PHE A 210 -13.10 2.94 -15.27
CA PHE A 210 -11.65 3.08 -15.18
C PHE A 210 -11.24 4.55 -14.93
N TYR A 211 -11.76 5.51 -15.69
CA TYR A 211 -11.42 6.91 -15.48
C TYR A 211 -11.95 7.46 -14.14
N GLU A 212 -13.13 7.02 -13.68
CA GLU A 212 -13.60 7.32 -12.32
C GLU A 212 -12.61 6.81 -11.26
N ALA A 213 -12.18 5.55 -11.37
CA ALA A 213 -11.21 4.98 -10.44
C ALA A 213 -9.89 5.76 -10.44
N VAL A 214 -9.36 6.14 -11.61
CA VAL A 214 -8.16 6.97 -11.74
C VAL A 214 -8.31 8.30 -10.98
N LYS A 215 -9.45 8.99 -11.14
CA LYS A 215 -9.71 10.24 -10.41
C LYS A 215 -9.71 10.02 -8.91
N ILE A 216 -10.38 8.97 -8.41
CA ILE A 216 -10.41 8.61 -6.98
C ILE A 216 -9.00 8.34 -6.44
N TYR A 217 -8.21 7.54 -7.16
CA TYR A 217 -6.83 7.19 -6.78
C TYR A 217 -5.95 8.43 -6.59
N TYR A 218 -5.93 9.33 -7.58
CA TYR A 218 -5.08 10.51 -7.52
C TYR A 218 -5.60 11.57 -6.56
N GLN A 219 -6.91 11.70 -6.38
CA GLN A 219 -7.48 12.54 -5.32
C GLN A 219 -7.10 12.03 -3.93
N ALA A 220 -7.09 10.72 -3.71
CA ALA A 220 -6.62 10.12 -2.47
C ALA A 220 -5.12 10.37 -2.23
N ALA A 221 -4.29 10.28 -3.27
CA ALA A 221 -2.86 10.58 -3.18
C ALA A 221 -2.61 12.06 -2.80
N ILE A 222 -3.36 13.00 -3.39
CA ILE A 222 -3.32 14.43 -3.02
C ILE A 222 -3.72 14.60 -1.55
N ALA A 223 -4.82 13.98 -1.12
CA ALA A 223 -5.28 14.07 0.26
C ALA A 223 -4.25 13.49 1.24
N PHE A 224 -3.60 12.38 0.88
CA PHE A 224 -2.53 11.77 1.68
C PHE A 224 -1.33 12.70 1.82
N SER A 225 -0.89 13.32 0.72
CA SER A 225 0.19 14.32 0.74
C SER A 225 -0.15 15.48 1.70
N LYS A 226 -1.39 15.98 1.65
CA LYS A 226 -1.87 17.04 2.55
C LYS A 226 -1.88 16.63 4.02
N ARG A 227 -2.09 15.34 4.35
CA ARG A 227 -1.95 14.86 5.74
C ARG A 227 -0.51 15.04 6.24
N PHE A 228 0.50 14.76 5.42
CA PHE A 228 1.90 15.04 5.76
C PHE A 228 2.21 16.52 5.81
N ALA A 229 1.60 17.33 4.94
CA ALA A 229 1.76 18.77 4.99
C ALA A 229 1.31 19.35 6.34
N LEU A 230 0.15 18.89 6.82
CA LEU A 230 -0.38 19.25 8.13
C LEU A 230 0.50 18.73 9.27
N LEU A 231 0.89 17.45 9.23
CA LEU A 231 1.75 16.86 10.26
C LEU A 231 3.09 17.62 10.38
N ALA A 232 3.74 17.90 9.26
CA ALA A 232 5.00 18.65 9.25
C ALA A 232 4.82 20.08 9.81
N MET A 233 3.70 20.74 9.51
CA MET A 233 3.40 22.05 10.08
C MET A 233 3.21 21.98 11.60
N GLU A 234 2.46 21.01 12.11
CA GLU A 234 2.25 20.84 13.56
C GLU A 234 3.55 20.50 14.28
N GLU A 235 4.36 19.58 13.76
CA GLU A 235 5.68 19.28 14.33
C GLU A 235 6.62 20.50 14.31
N SER A 236 6.51 21.38 13.31
CA SER A 236 7.34 22.59 13.24
C SER A 236 7.03 23.58 14.37
N LYS A 237 5.77 23.65 14.83
CA LYS A 237 5.34 24.58 15.89
C LYS A 237 5.92 24.20 17.26
N ILE A 238 6.14 22.92 17.49
CA ILE A 238 6.67 22.37 18.76
C ILE A 238 8.16 22.07 18.70
N SER A 239 8.82 22.29 17.55
CA SER A 239 10.24 22.00 17.39
C SER A 239 11.10 23.04 18.11
N VAL A 240 11.98 22.56 19.00
CA VAL A 240 12.94 23.41 19.73
C VAL A 240 14.13 23.83 18.84
N SER A 241 14.48 23.00 17.85
CA SER A 241 15.57 23.28 16.93
C SER A 241 15.09 24.15 15.77
N GLU A 242 15.60 25.38 15.67
CA GLU A 242 15.23 26.32 14.60
C GLU A 242 15.56 25.75 13.21
N SER A 243 16.66 25.01 13.07
CA SER A 243 17.00 24.36 11.79
C SER A 243 15.98 23.27 11.43
N ARG A 244 15.54 22.46 12.40
CA ARG A 244 14.53 21.42 12.16
C ARG A 244 13.16 22.01 11.86
N LYS A 245 12.80 23.10 12.54
CA LYS A 245 11.57 23.85 12.28
C LYS A 245 11.51 24.33 10.82
N GLN A 246 12.59 24.93 10.32
CA GLN A 246 12.67 25.38 8.93
C GLN A 246 12.55 24.22 7.93
N GLU A 247 13.17 23.07 8.21
CA GLU A 247 13.04 21.87 7.40
C GLU A 247 11.58 21.37 7.36
N LEU A 248 10.91 21.30 8.51
CA LEU A 248 9.52 20.85 8.61
C LEU A 248 8.56 21.83 7.90
N GLN A 249 8.78 23.13 8.01
CA GLN A 249 8.03 24.14 7.25
C GLN A 249 8.23 23.98 5.75
N HIS A 250 9.45 23.68 5.31
CA HIS A 250 9.76 23.40 3.91
C HIS A 250 9.04 22.12 3.44
N THR A 251 9.10 21.04 4.21
CA THR A 251 8.37 19.79 3.96
C THR A 251 6.86 20.05 3.87
N SER A 252 6.30 20.82 4.80
CA SER A 252 4.88 21.18 4.79
C SER A 252 4.47 21.85 3.48
N LYS A 253 5.23 22.86 3.04
CA LYS A 253 5.01 23.54 1.76
C LYS A 253 5.17 22.59 0.57
N MET A 254 6.18 21.73 0.57
CA MET A 254 6.40 20.75 -0.50
C MET A 254 5.23 19.78 -0.65
N MET A 255 4.69 19.28 0.47
CA MET A 255 3.63 18.28 0.48
C MET A 255 2.23 18.86 0.19
N ASP A 256 2.04 20.17 0.32
CA ASP A 256 0.76 20.84 0.02
C ASP A 256 0.57 21.21 -1.47
N ASN A 257 1.68 21.44 -2.19
CA ASN A 257 1.68 21.80 -3.62
C ASN A 257 1.14 20.68 -4.52
#